data_AF-A0A5N5MIL3-F1
#
_entry.id   AF-A0A5N5MIL3-F1
#
_cell.length_a   1.000
_cell.length_b   1.000
_cell.length_c   1.000
_cell.angle_alpha   90.00
_cell.angle_beta   90.00
_cell.angle_gamma   90.00
#
_symmetry.space_group_name_H-M   'P 1'
#
loop_
_entity.id
_entity.type
_entity.pdbx_description
1 polymer ?
#
loop_
_entity_poly.entity_id
_entity_poly.type
_entity_poly.pdbx_seq_one_letter_code
_entity_poly.pdbx_strand_id
1 'polypeptide(L)'
;MALTPPSEKQPKPGLNIYGGVAVNPYKLTIYAEELGIPYNYITLDFVANEPHAEWYTAMNTNGKMPSIVHMKEDVTVTVFESAACLLYMAHEFDKEYLYSAPHGLPDYWKELSWLQ
;
A
#
# COMPACT_ATOMS: atom_id res chain seq x y z
N MET A 1 24.24 6.84 -1.42
CA MET A 1 23.97 5.38 -1.46
C MET A 1 23.26 5.06 -2.77
N ALA A 2 22.99 3.80 -3.11
CA ALA A 2 22.30 3.48 -4.37
C ALA A 2 20.83 3.88 -4.29
N LEU A 3 20.32 4.59 -5.32
CA LEU A 3 18.89 4.89 -5.48
C LEU A 3 18.07 3.65 -5.86
N THR A 4 18.74 2.58 -6.27
CA THR A 4 18.11 1.32 -6.66
C THR A 4 17.84 0.48 -5.41
N PRO A 5 16.61 -0.04 -5.22
CA PRO A 5 16.31 -0.96 -4.14
C PRO A 5 17.18 -2.23 -4.22
N PRO A 6 17.53 -2.85 -3.08
CA PRO A 6 18.08 -4.19 -3.05
C PRO A 6 17.20 -5.16 -3.87
N SER A 7 17.80 -6.16 -4.51
CA SER A 7 17.11 -7.06 -5.46
C SER A 7 15.81 -7.66 -4.90
N GLU A 8 15.81 -8.03 -3.64
CA GLU A 8 14.71 -8.63 -2.90
C GLU A 8 13.63 -7.63 -2.47
N LYS A 9 13.93 -6.33 -2.54
CA LYS A 9 13.02 -5.22 -2.21
C LYS A 9 12.50 -4.49 -3.45
N GLN A 10 12.91 -4.90 -4.65
CA GLN A 10 12.39 -4.34 -5.89
C GLN A 10 10.92 -4.72 -6.06
N PRO A 11 10.06 -3.78 -6.51
CA PRO A 11 8.67 -4.10 -6.77
C PRO A 11 8.59 -5.07 -7.96
N LYS A 12 7.59 -5.95 -7.91
CA LYS A 12 7.28 -6.95 -8.94
C LYS A 12 5.97 -6.60 -9.63
N PRO A 13 5.65 -7.18 -10.80
CA PRO A 13 4.33 -7.03 -11.42
C PRO A 13 3.20 -7.34 -10.42
N GLY A 14 2.14 -6.52 -10.46
CA GLY A 14 1.01 -6.60 -9.54
C GLY A 14 1.16 -5.70 -8.30
N LEU A 15 0.40 -6.02 -7.25
CA LEU A 15 0.35 -5.25 -6.02
C LEU A 15 1.56 -5.56 -5.14
N ASN A 16 2.33 -4.55 -4.75
CA ASN A 16 3.41 -4.66 -3.78
C ASN A 16 3.08 -3.82 -2.55
N ILE A 17 3.16 -4.42 -1.37
CA ILE A 17 2.92 -3.74 -0.09
C ILE A 17 4.26 -3.67 0.64
N TYR A 18 4.77 -2.46 0.82
CA TYR A 18 5.94 -2.18 1.65
C TYR A 18 5.49 -1.93 3.08
N GLY A 19 5.99 -2.74 4.01
CA GLY A 19 5.52 -2.73 5.39
C GLY A 19 6.47 -3.36 6.39
N GLY A 20 6.06 -3.41 7.64
CA GLY A 20 6.81 -4.03 8.73
C GLY A 20 5.85 -4.46 9.84
N VAL A 21 6.38 -4.91 10.97
CA VAL A 21 5.55 -5.34 12.13
C VAL A 21 4.99 -4.10 12.83
N ALA A 22 3.87 -3.58 12.31
CA ALA A 22 3.18 -2.41 12.83
C ALA A 22 1.70 -2.39 12.42
N VAL A 23 0.88 -1.63 13.15
CA VAL A 23 -0.58 -1.57 12.95
C VAL A 23 -0.96 -1.12 11.53
N ASN A 24 -0.35 -0.05 11.02
CA ASN A 24 -0.75 0.52 9.73
C ASN A 24 -0.46 -0.42 8.53
N PRO A 25 0.71 -1.08 8.40
CA PRO A 25 0.90 -2.12 7.42
C PRO A 25 -0.09 -3.29 7.50
N TYR A 26 -0.44 -3.73 8.72
CA TYR A 26 -1.39 -4.83 8.88
C TYR A 26 -2.80 -4.52 8.36
N LYS A 27 -3.22 -3.24 8.39
CA LYS A 27 -4.51 -2.83 7.78
C LYS A 27 -4.59 -3.26 6.30
N LEU A 28 -3.50 -3.04 5.55
CA LEU A 28 -3.45 -3.32 4.12
C LEU A 28 -3.41 -4.82 3.85
N THR A 29 -2.62 -5.58 4.63
CA THR A 29 -2.58 -7.04 4.45
C THR A 29 -3.91 -7.69 4.81
N ILE A 30 -4.57 -7.27 5.90
CA ILE A 30 -5.90 -7.78 6.26
C ILE A 30 -6.89 -7.53 5.13
N TYR A 31 -6.93 -6.31 4.60
CA TYR A 31 -7.83 -5.98 3.49
C TYR A 31 -7.53 -6.79 2.22
N ALA A 32 -6.25 -7.04 1.92
CA ALA A 32 -5.84 -7.90 0.82
C ALA A 32 -6.29 -9.36 1.01
N GLU A 33 -6.12 -9.92 2.21
CA GLU A 33 -6.56 -11.29 2.51
C GLU A 33 -8.08 -11.44 2.45
N GLU A 34 -8.84 -10.49 3.01
CA GLU A 34 -10.32 -10.51 3.00
C GLU A 34 -10.90 -10.49 1.57
N LEU A 35 -10.25 -9.75 0.66
CA LEU A 35 -10.63 -9.70 -0.76
C LEU A 35 -9.97 -10.78 -1.62
N GLY A 36 -9.08 -11.61 -1.06
CA GLY A 36 -8.32 -12.62 -1.80
C GLY A 36 -7.38 -12.04 -2.86
N ILE A 37 -6.87 -10.82 -2.65
CA ILE A 37 -5.98 -10.12 -3.59
C ILE A 37 -4.58 -10.74 -3.51
N PRO A 38 -3.98 -11.21 -4.61
CA PRO A 38 -2.59 -11.61 -4.60
C PRO A 38 -1.68 -10.37 -4.48
N TYR A 39 -0.76 -10.37 -3.52
CA TYR A 39 0.21 -9.30 -3.31
C TYR A 39 1.61 -9.80 -2.99
N ASN A 40 2.61 -8.99 -3.32
CA ASN A 40 3.98 -9.17 -2.88
C ASN A 40 4.21 -8.34 -1.61
N TYR A 41 4.45 -8.99 -0.47
CA TYR A 41 4.80 -8.28 0.76
C TYR A 41 6.32 -8.05 0.82
N ILE A 42 6.71 -6.79 0.93
CA ILE A 42 8.11 -6.38 1.01
C ILE A 42 8.35 -5.79 2.39
N THR A 43 8.99 -6.57 3.25
CA THR A 43 9.30 -6.13 4.62
C THR A 43 10.38 -5.06 4.60
N LEU A 44 10.24 -3.99 5.37
CA LEU A 44 11.29 -3.03 5.65
C LEU A 44 11.82 -3.24 7.08
N ASP A 45 13.13 -3.20 7.22
CA ASP A 45 13.83 -3.33 8.49
C ASP A 45 13.86 -1.98 9.22
N PHE A 46 13.13 -1.93 10.33
CA PHE A 46 13.10 -0.77 11.22
C PHE A 46 14.43 -0.53 11.95
N VAL A 47 15.15 -1.60 12.31
CA VAL A 47 16.43 -1.52 13.03
C VAL A 47 17.49 -0.93 12.11
N ALA A 48 17.51 -1.34 10.85
CA ALA A 48 18.38 -0.79 9.82
C ALA A 48 17.90 0.57 9.26
N ASN A 49 16.79 1.11 9.79
CA ASN A 49 16.22 2.39 9.38
C ASN A 49 15.85 2.45 7.88
N GLU A 50 15.44 1.32 7.29
CA GLU A 50 15.09 1.21 5.87
C GLU A 50 13.96 2.17 5.40
N PRO A 51 12.94 2.52 6.21
CA PRO A 51 11.95 3.52 5.81
C PRO A 51 12.55 4.89 5.46
N HIS A 52 13.77 5.18 5.91
CA HIS A 52 14.49 6.41 5.59
C HIS A 52 15.66 6.20 4.62
N ALA A 53 15.83 5.00 4.09
CA ALA A 53 16.86 4.74 3.09
C ALA A 53 16.60 5.53 1.80
N GLU A 54 17.67 5.99 1.14
CA GLU A 54 17.58 6.79 -0.09
C GLU A 54 16.78 6.08 -1.20
N TRP A 55 16.97 4.76 -1.36
CA TRP A 55 16.23 3.98 -2.36
C TRP A 55 14.73 3.92 -2.09
N TYR A 56 14.31 3.85 -0.83
CA TYR A 56 12.89 3.77 -0.48
C TYR A 56 12.25 5.15 -0.52
N THR A 57 12.94 6.19 -0.04
CA THR A 57 12.45 7.57 -0.06
C THR A 57 12.38 8.16 -1.47
N ALA A 58 13.23 7.69 -2.40
CA ALA A 58 13.11 8.02 -3.82
C ALA A 58 11.79 7.51 -4.45
N MET A 59 11.22 6.45 -3.89
CA MET A 59 9.96 5.86 -4.33
C MET A 59 8.76 6.39 -3.52
N ASN A 60 8.90 6.47 -2.20
CA ASN A 60 7.92 7.01 -1.27
C ASN A 60 8.51 8.22 -0.53
N THR A 61 8.22 9.42 -1.01
CA THR A 61 8.76 10.68 -0.48
C THR A 61 8.36 10.97 0.97
N ASN A 62 7.33 10.31 1.53
CA ASN A 62 6.97 10.41 2.94
C ASN A 62 8.00 9.73 3.87
N GLY A 63 8.74 8.73 3.38
CA GLY A 63 9.74 8.00 4.17
C GLY A 63 9.15 7.25 5.37
N LYS A 64 7.89 6.82 5.26
CA LYS A 64 7.16 6.08 6.30
C LYS A 64 6.48 4.85 5.72
N MET A 65 6.01 3.99 6.61
CA MET A 65 5.26 2.80 6.27
C MET A 65 3.80 2.92 6.73
N PRO A 66 2.87 2.24 6.04
CA PRO A 66 3.09 1.46 4.82
C PRO A 66 3.15 2.33 3.55
N SER A 67 3.53 1.71 2.45
CA SER A 67 3.24 2.20 1.10
C SER A 67 2.90 1.05 0.16
N ILE A 68 2.20 1.37 -0.92
CA ILE A 68 1.88 0.47 -2.01
C ILE A 68 2.65 0.89 -3.26
N VAL A 69 3.14 -0.08 -4.01
CA VAL A 69 3.54 0.07 -5.40
C VAL A 69 2.77 -0.93 -6.24
N HIS A 70 1.86 -0.44 -7.08
CA HIS A 70 1.08 -1.29 -7.98
C HIS A 70 1.65 -1.15 -9.39
N MET A 71 2.37 -2.19 -9.83
CA MET A 71 2.94 -2.27 -11.18
C MET A 71 1.94 -2.93 -12.12
N LYS A 72 1.27 -2.12 -12.93
CA LYS A 72 0.43 -2.57 -14.05
C LYS A 72 1.28 -2.59 -15.33
N GLU A 73 0.72 -3.13 -16.41
CA GLU A 73 1.43 -3.26 -17.70
C GLU A 73 2.00 -1.93 -18.20
N ASP A 74 1.20 -0.85 -18.15
CA ASP A 74 1.59 0.46 -18.70
C ASP A 74 1.93 1.51 -17.64
N VAL A 75 1.53 1.28 -16.38
CA VAL A 75 1.60 2.30 -15.32
C VAL A 75 2.00 1.69 -14.00
N THR A 76 2.91 2.38 -13.31
CA THR A 76 3.22 2.10 -11.91
C THR A 76 2.64 3.20 -11.04
N VAL A 77 1.83 2.82 -10.05
CA VAL A 77 1.22 3.73 -9.09
C VAL A 77 1.83 3.51 -7.71
N THR A 78 2.30 4.58 -7.08
CA THR A 78 2.79 4.56 -5.71
C THR A 78 1.84 5.34 -4.81
N VAL A 79 1.45 4.74 -3.68
CA VAL A 79 0.54 5.35 -2.69
C VAL A 79 1.13 5.19 -1.29
N PHE A 80 1.06 6.23 -0.47
CA PHE A 80 1.45 6.20 0.94
C PHE A 80 0.34 6.83 1.80
N GLU A 81 0.44 6.69 3.12
CA GLU A 81 -0.67 6.82 4.10
C GLU A 81 -1.64 5.62 4.06
N SER A 82 -1.89 5.00 5.22
CA SER A 82 -2.67 3.75 5.28
C SER A 82 -4.10 3.91 4.77
N ALA A 83 -4.77 5.01 5.13
CA ALA A 83 -6.11 5.31 4.62
C ALA A 83 -6.14 5.46 3.09
N ALA A 84 -5.19 6.20 2.53
CA ALA A 84 -5.10 6.39 1.08
C ALA A 84 -4.78 5.06 0.35
N CYS A 85 -3.92 4.23 0.94
CA CYS A 85 -3.64 2.88 0.43
C CYS A 85 -4.89 1.99 0.41
N LEU A 86 -5.70 2.00 1.48
CA LEU A 86 -6.95 1.25 1.55
C LEU A 86 -7.97 1.74 0.51
N LEU A 87 -8.13 3.06 0.36
CA LEU A 87 -9.02 3.63 -0.66
C LEU A 87 -8.56 3.26 -2.08
N TYR A 88 -7.24 3.27 -2.33
CA TYR A 88 -6.68 2.82 -3.59
C TYR A 88 -6.99 1.34 -3.83
N MET A 89 -6.77 0.48 -2.83
CA MET A 89 -7.08 -0.95 -2.94
C MET A 89 -8.58 -1.19 -3.17
N ALA A 90 -9.46 -0.49 -2.45
CA ALA A 90 -10.90 -0.57 -2.64
C ALA A 90 -11.28 -0.19 -4.08
N HIS A 91 -10.75 0.93 -4.56
CA HIS A 91 -10.97 1.38 -5.93
C HIS A 91 -10.50 0.34 -6.95
N GLU A 92 -9.31 -0.26 -6.78
CA GLU A 92 -8.71 -1.16 -7.77
C GLU A 92 -9.29 -2.57 -7.75
N PHE A 93 -9.68 -3.09 -6.58
CA PHE A 93 -9.96 -4.51 -6.39
C PHE A 93 -11.36 -4.82 -5.85
N ASP A 94 -11.99 -3.92 -5.09
CA ASP A 94 -13.33 -4.14 -4.51
C ASP A 94 -14.45 -3.60 -5.41
N LYS A 95 -14.51 -4.08 -6.65
CA LYS A 95 -15.44 -3.57 -7.67
C LYS A 95 -16.92 -3.86 -7.38
N GLU A 96 -17.17 -4.88 -6.56
CA GLU A 96 -18.51 -5.30 -6.14
C GLU A 96 -18.93 -4.70 -4.80
N TYR A 97 -18.09 -3.83 -4.20
CA TYR A 97 -18.39 -3.12 -2.95
C TYR A 97 -18.68 -4.07 -1.78
N LEU A 98 -17.88 -5.15 -1.65
CA LEU A 98 -18.02 -6.13 -0.59
C LEU A 98 -17.60 -5.58 0.77
N TYR A 99 -16.56 -4.73 0.77
CA TYR A 99 -15.95 -4.18 1.99
C TYR A 99 -15.74 -2.66 1.93
N SER A 100 -16.26 -2.00 0.89
CA SER A 100 -16.18 -0.56 0.68
C SER A 100 -17.51 -0.02 0.15
N ALA A 101 -17.79 1.25 0.42
CA ALA A 101 -18.96 1.94 -0.09
C ALA A 101 -18.69 2.56 -1.47
N PRO A 102 -19.68 2.58 -2.38
CA PRO A 102 -19.51 3.21 -3.69
C PRO A 102 -19.20 4.70 -3.59
N HIS A 103 -18.17 5.13 -4.30
CA HIS A 103 -17.74 6.53 -4.33
C HIS A 103 -18.89 7.46 -4.79
N GLY A 104 -19.04 8.59 -4.11
CA GLY A 104 -20.06 9.59 -4.42
C GLY A 104 -21.44 9.34 -3.78
N LEU A 105 -21.64 8.22 -3.09
CA LEU A 105 -22.85 7.97 -2.30
C LEU A 105 -22.69 8.45 -0.84
N PRO A 106 -23.79 8.73 -0.12
CA PRO A 106 -23.72 9.19 1.26
C PRO A 106 -22.94 8.25 2.20
N ASP A 107 -23.02 6.95 2.00
CA ASP A 107 -22.36 5.97 2.86
C ASP A 107 -20.83 5.96 2.70
N TYR A 108 -20.31 6.37 1.54
CA TYR A 108 -18.87 6.57 1.34
C TYR A 108 -18.31 7.63 2.31
N TRP A 109 -19.04 8.73 2.54
CA TRP A 109 -18.61 9.75 3.50
C TRP A 109 -18.69 9.28 4.95
N LYS A 110 -19.64 8.39 5.26
CA LYS A 110 -19.72 7.76 6.58
C LYS A 110 -18.53 6.83 6.80
N GLU A 111 -18.18 6.00 5.81
CA GLU A 111 -16.98 5.16 5.84
C GLU A 111 -15.72 6.00 6.06
N LEU A 112 -15.52 7.05 5.25
CA LEU A 112 -14.36 7.93 5.38
C LEU A 112 -14.23 8.60 6.75
N SER A 113 -15.34 8.83 7.45
CA SER A 113 -15.31 9.40 8.81
C SER A 113 -14.62 8.48 9.83
N TRP A 114 -14.55 7.17 9.56
CA TRP A 114 -13.92 6.17 10.43
C TRP A 114 -12.55 5.71 9.95
N LEU A 115 -12.20 6.00 8.69
CA LEU A 115 -10.95 5.57 8.08
C LEU A 115 -9.76 6.38 8.61
N GLN A 116 -8.69 5.68 9.01
CA GLN A 116 -7.44 6.26 9.53
C GLN A 116 -6.20 5.58 8.93
#